data_AF-A0A6I7X5S9-F1
#
_entry.id   AF-A0A6I7X5S9-F1
#
_cell.length_a   1.000
_cell.length_b   1.000
_cell.length_c   1.000
_cell.angle_alpha   90.00
_cell.angle_beta   90.00
_cell.angle_gamma   90.00
#
_symmetry.space_group_name_H-M   'P 1'
#
loop_
_entity.id
_entity.type
_entity.pdbx_description
1 polymer ?
#
loop_
_entity_poly.entity_id
_entity_poly.type
_entity_poly.pdbx_seq_one_letter_code
_entity_poly.pdbx_strand_id
1 'polypeptide(L)'
;MVTFTLPVQLRALTWRHQTVIYQLMFLCVSSTLKDFGLNPKNLGAEIGMTAVLHTHSRKLDYHPHIHVIIPGGGINKAKRQSLKIMETELSEVVIFSP
;
A
#
# COMPACT_ATOMS: atom_id res chain seq x y z
N MET A 1 -0.60 7.72 -6.26
CA MET A 1 0.22 7.21 -5.13
C MET A 1 -0.71 6.86 -3.99
N VAL A 2 -0.50 5.72 -3.33
CA VAL A 2 -1.39 5.21 -2.27
C VAL A 2 -0.69 5.36 -0.91
N THR A 3 -1.44 5.72 0.14
CA THR A 3 -0.89 5.88 1.50
C THR A 3 -1.70 5.05 2.49
N PHE A 4 -1.00 4.26 3.31
CA PHE A 4 -1.58 3.49 4.40
C PHE A 4 -1.09 4.04 5.73
N THR A 5 -2.00 4.47 6.59
CA THR A 5 -1.67 5.11 7.86
C THR A 5 -2.01 4.20 9.02
N LEU A 6 -1.10 4.10 9.99
CA LEU A 6 -1.36 3.36 11.22
C LEU A 6 -2.40 4.12 12.09
N PRO A 7 -3.51 3.48 12.51
CA PRO A 7 -4.47 4.07 13.42
C PRO A 7 -3.83 4.54 14.72
N VAL A 8 -4.32 5.67 15.26
CA VAL A 8 -3.76 6.31 16.47
C VAL A 8 -3.73 5.36 17.66
N GLN A 9 -4.76 4.51 17.79
CA GLN A 9 -4.96 3.56 18.87
C GLN A 9 -3.82 2.51 18.92
N LEU A 10 -3.20 2.21 17.78
CA LEU A 10 -2.13 1.22 17.68
C LEU A 10 -0.74 1.83 17.85
N ARG A 11 -0.59 3.16 17.83
CA ARG A 11 0.72 3.82 17.88
C ARG A 11 1.52 3.49 19.13
N ALA A 12 0.88 3.44 20.30
CA ALA A 12 1.56 3.09 21.55
C ALA A 12 2.10 1.66 21.54
N LEU A 13 1.37 0.72 20.93
CA LEU A 13 1.82 -0.66 20.74
C LEU A 13 2.97 -0.73 19.74
N THR A 14 2.84 -0.05 18.60
CA THR A 14 3.87 0.03 17.56
C THR A 14 5.16 0.62 18.07
N TRP A 15 5.09 1.64 18.92
CA TRP A 15 6.28 2.23 19.54
C TRP A 15 7.11 1.21 20.32
N ARG A 16 6.45 0.25 20.99
CA ARG A 16 7.12 -0.80 21.78
C ARG A 16 7.56 -2.01 20.94
N HIS A 17 6.94 -2.24 19.78
CA HIS A 17 7.16 -3.43 18.93
C HIS A 17 7.41 -3.06 17.47
N GLN A 18 8.25 -2.05 17.23
CA GLN A 18 8.46 -1.43 15.92
C GLN A 18 8.79 -2.45 14.82
N THR A 19 9.80 -3.31 15.04
CA THR A 19 10.24 -4.28 14.03
C THR A 19 9.12 -5.21 13.59
N VAL A 20 8.36 -5.77 14.54
CA VAL A 20 7.27 -6.71 14.24
C VAL A 20 6.13 -6.00 13.52
N ILE A 21 5.71 -4.85 14.04
CA ILE A 21 4.54 -4.17 13.48
C ILE A 21 4.85 -3.55 12.12
N TYR A 22 6.05 -2.99 11.91
CA TYR A 22 6.42 -2.48 10.59
C TYR A 22 6.51 -3.59 9.54
N GLN A 23 7.03 -4.78 9.90
CA GLN A 23 6.98 -5.93 9.00
C GLN A 23 5.55 -6.32 8.66
N LEU A 24 4.65 -6.39 9.66
CA LEU A 24 3.24 -6.67 9.44
C LEU A 24 2.56 -5.60 8.57
N MET A 25 2.91 -4.32 8.74
CA MET A 25 2.40 -3.24 7.90
C MET A 25 2.79 -3.47 6.43
N PHE A 26 4.06 -3.74 6.13
CA PHE A 26 4.48 -4.04 4.74
C PHE A 26 3.79 -5.28 4.16
N LEU A 27 3.60 -6.33 4.96
CA LEU A 27 2.88 -7.54 4.54
C LEU A 27 1.42 -7.23 4.22
N CYS A 28 0.71 -6.52 5.10
CA CYS A 28 -0.69 -6.16 4.90
C CYS A 28 -0.89 -5.26 3.68
N VAL A 29 -0.04 -4.24 3.54
CA VAL A 29 -0.08 -3.30 2.41
C VAL A 29 0.16 -4.03 1.10
N SER A 30 1.21 -4.85 1.02
CA SER A 30 1.54 -5.57 -0.21
C SER A 30 0.50 -6.63 -0.57
N SER A 31 -0.06 -7.35 0.41
CA SER A 31 -1.15 -8.31 0.16
C SER A 31 -2.39 -7.59 -0.38
N THR A 32 -2.83 -6.53 0.30
CA THR A 32 -4.04 -5.78 -0.09
C THR A 32 -3.94 -5.26 -1.53
N LEU A 33 -2.78 -4.70 -1.89
CA LEU A 33 -2.56 -4.18 -3.24
C LEU A 33 -2.44 -5.28 -4.31
N LYS A 34 -1.84 -6.43 -3.97
CA LYS A 34 -1.81 -7.59 -4.88
C LYS A 34 -3.21 -8.14 -5.13
N ASP A 35 -4.00 -8.30 -4.07
CA ASP A 35 -5.38 -8.77 -4.17
C ASP A 35 -6.23 -7.79 -5.00
N PHE A 36 -6.03 -6.49 -4.80
CA PHE A 36 -6.65 -5.45 -5.62
C PHE A 36 -6.27 -5.55 -7.10
N GLY A 37 -4.98 -5.76 -7.41
CA GLY A 37 -4.49 -5.88 -8.79
C GLY A 37 -4.99 -7.15 -9.49
N LEU A 38 -5.04 -8.27 -8.78
CA LEU A 38 -5.48 -9.56 -9.34
C LEU A 38 -6.99 -9.63 -9.58
N ASN A 39 -7.79 -8.79 -8.92
CA ASN A 39 -9.23 -8.76 -9.12
C ASN A 39 -9.56 -8.39 -10.59
N PRO A 40 -10.25 -9.26 -11.35
CA PRO A 40 -10.60 -9.00 -12.75
C PRO A 40 -11.54 -7.81 -12.97
N LYS A 41 -12.26 -7.39 -11.92
CA LYS A 41 -13.09 -6.17 -11.96
C LYS A 41 -12.28 -4.88 -11.88
N ASN A 42 -11.04 -4.99 -11.41
CA ASN A 42 -10.08 -3.90 -11.34
C ASN A 42 -9.11 -4.06 -12.52
N LEU A 43 -7.90 -4.56 -12.26
CA LEU A 43 -6.86 -4.71 -13.28
C LEU A 43 -6.74 -6.13 -13.88
N GLY A 44 -7.02 -7.18 -13.10
CA GLY A 44 -6.81 -8.57 -13.53
C GLY A 44 -5.34 -8.89 -13.88
N ALA A 45 -4.38 -8.21 -13.26
CA ALA A 45 -2.95 -8.43 -13.48
C ALA A 45 -2.12 -8.23 -12.22
N GLU A 46 -0.94 -8.84 -12.22
CA GLU A 46 0.01 -8.66 -11.14
C GLU A 46 0.68 -7.29 -11.25
N ILE A 47 0.59 -6.49 -10.19
CA ILE A 47 1.17 -5.15 -10.14
C ILE A 47 2.55 -5.18 -9.48
N GLY A 48 3.47 -4.38 -10.04
CA GLY A 48 4.66 -3.98 -9.31
C GLY A 48 4.30 -2.91 -8.26
N MET A 49 5.11 -2.78 -7.20
CA MET A 49 4.94 -1.69 -6.24
C MET A 49 6.26 -1.41 -5.51
N THR A 50 6.48 -0.14 -5.18
CA THR A 50 7.56 0.28 -4.27
C THR A 50 6.93 0.94 -3.06
N ALA A 51 7.21 0.40 -1.87
CA ALA A 51 6.65 0.87 -0.61
C ALA A 51 7.74 1.49 0.28
N VAL A 52 7.47 2.64 0.87
CA VAL A 52 8.38 3.37 1.76
C VAL A 52 7.68 3.68 3.08
N LEU A 53 8.31 3.32 4.20
CA LEU A 53 7.80 3.62 5.54
C LEU A 53 8.30 4.98 6.01
N HIS A 54 7.37 5.80 6.49
CA HIS A 54 7.62 7.05 7.17
C HIS A 54 7.10 6.95 8.60
N THR A 55 7.92 7.27 9.60
CA THR A 55 7.58 7.08 11.01
C THR A 55 7.08 8.35 11.70
N HIS A 56 7.32 9.52 11.10
CA HIS A 56 7.01 10.82 11.70
C HIS A 56 6.22 11.71 10.75
N SER A 57 5.38 12.56 11.31
CA SER A 57 4.69 13.63 10.58
C SER A 57 5.63 14.81 10.34
N ARG A 58 5.16 15.81 9.55
CA ARG A 58 5.88 17.10 9.39
C ARG A 58 6.06 17.85 10.72
N LYS A 59 5.21 17.59 11.71
CA LYS A 59 5.30 18.17 13.05
C LYS A 59 6.19 17.35 14.00
N LEU A 60 6.87 16.31 13.49
CA LEU A 60 7.68 15.35 14.24
C LEU A 60 6.87 14.48 15.23
N ASP A 61 5.55 14.44 15.09
CA ASP A 61 4.73 13.49 15.84
C ASP A 61 4.93 12.09 15.32
N TYR A 62 4.94 11.10 16.21
CA TYR A 62 4.98 9.69 15.82
C TYR A 62 3.72 9.33 15.02
N HIS A 63 3.91 9.09 13.72
CA HIS A 63 2.86 8.88 12.73
C HIS A 63 3.31 7.87 11.67
N PRO A 64 3.37 6.56 11.98
CA PRO A 64 3.76 5.54 11.02
C PRO A 64 2.78 5.48 9.85
N HIS A 65 3.30 5.67 8.64
CA HIS A 65 2.55 5.52 7.39
C HIS A 65 3.43 4.95 6.29
N ILE A 66 2.86 4.14 5.40
CA ILE A 66 3.53 3.58 4.24
C ILE A 66 3.01 4.26 2.99
N HIS A 67 3.95 4.80 2.24
CA HIS A 67 3.77 5.42 0.95
C HIS A 67 4.08 4.39 -0.16
N VAL A 68 3.10 4.10 -1.01
CA VAL A 68 3.25 3.11 -2.08
C VAL A 68 3.11 3.77 -3.45
N ILE A 69 4.12 3.54 -4.28
CA ILE A 69 4.14 3.91 -5.69
C ILE A 69 3.81 2.65 -6.48
N ILE A 70 2.72 2.71 -7.23
CA ILE A 70 2.27 1.66 -8.15
C ILE A 70 2.54 2.21 -9.56
N PRO A 71 3.43 1.57 -10.36
CA PRO A 71 3.58 1.94 -11.75
C PRO A 71 2.25 1.72 -12.46
N GLY A 72 1.88 2.58 -13.40
CA GLY A 72 0.61 2.53 -14.15
C GLY A 72 0.49 1.33 -15.10
N GLY A 73 0.97 0.15 -14.71
CA GLY A 73 0.88 -1.09 -15.47
C GLY A 73 1.04 -2.33 -14.60
N GLY A 74 0.55 -3.45 -15.10
CA GLY A 74 0.67 -4.78 -14.48
C GLY A 74 0.92 -5.86 -15.53
N ILE A 75 1.38 -7.04 -15.10
CA ILE A 75 1.64 -8.17 -15.99
C ILE A 75 0.49 -9.17 -15.86
N ASN A 76 -0.22 -9.42 -16.97
CA ASN A 76 -1.11 -10.55 -17.07
C ASN A 76 -0.27 -11.80 -17.36
N LYS A 77 -0.02 -12.62 -16.34
CA LYS A 77 0.78 -13.85 -16.47
C LYS A 77 0.17 -14.87 -17.43
N ALA A 78 -1.16 -14.96 -17.51
CA ALA A 78 -1.83 -15.93 -18.37
C ALA A 78 -1.63 -15.61 -19.86
N LYS A 79 -1.62 -14.32 -20.22
CA LYS A 79 -1.45 -13.85 -21.61
C LYS A 79 -0.04 -13.37 -21.92
N ARG A 80 0.87 -13.33 -20.93
CA ARG A 80 2.21 -12.71 -21.01
C ARG A 80 2.17 -11.30 -21.63
N GLN A 81 1.21 -10.49 -21.19
CA GLN A 81 0.98 -9.14 -21.70
C GLN A 81 1.12 -8.11 -20.59
N SER A 82 1.74 -6.97 -20.89
CA SER A 82 1.67 -5.78 -20.04
C SER A 82 0.32 -5.10 -20.25
N LEU A 83 -0.44 -4.95 -19.16
CA LEU A 83 -1.64 -4.13 -19.12
C LEU A 83 -1.27 -2.76 -18.59
N LYS A 84 -1.82 -1.71 -19.20
CA LYS A 84 -1.70 -0.33 -18.71
C LYS A 84 -2.86 -0.05 -17.77
N ILE A 85 -2.56 0.42 -16.56
CA ILE A 85 -3.58 0.88 -15.61
C ILE A 85 -4.01 2.27 -16.07
N MET A 86 -5.29 2.46 -16.38
CA MET A 86 -5.84 3.82 -16.55
C MET A 86 -5.77 4.53 -15.20
N GLU A 87 -5.24 5.75 -15.20
CA GLU A 87 -4.87 6.57 -14.04
C GLU A 87 -6.01 6.84 -13.03
N THR A 88 -7.23 6.45 -13.38
CA THR A 88 -8.49 6.79 -12.71
C THR A 88 -8.89 5.85 -11.56
N GLU A 89 -8.32 4.64 -11.45
CA GLU A 89 -8.78 3.66 -10.43
C GLU A 89 -7.95 3.61 -9.14
N LEU A 90 -6.80 4.31 -9.08
CA LEU A 90 -5.90 4.27 -7.91
C LEU A 90 -6.12 5.41 -6.91
N SER A 91 -7.01 6.36 -7.21
CA SER A 91 -7.35 7.48 -6.29
C SER A 91 -8.28 7.07 -5.16
N GLU A 92 -8.92 5.90 -5.22
CA GLU A 92 -9.92 5.46 -4.23
C GLU A 92 -9.37 4.53 -3.13
N VAL A 93 -8.11 4.11 -3.20
CA VAL A 93 -7.49 3.34 -2.10
C VAL A 93 -6.97 4.30 -1.03
N VAL A 94 -7.88 4.92 -0.29
CA VAL A 94 -7.57 5.62 0.96
C VAL A 94 -7.99 4.70 2.10
N ILE A 95 -7.08 3.84 2.56
CA ILE A 95 -7.34 2.96 3.70
C ILE A 95 -6.85 3.64 4.97
N PHE A 96 -7.84 4.24 5.66
CA PHE A 96 -7.83 4.87 6.98
C PHE A 96 -6.84 6.02 7.19
N SER A 97 -7.24 7.22 6.75
CA SER A 97 -6.98 8.43 7.54
C SER A 97 -8.24 8.74 8.35
N PRO A 98 -8.16 9.05 9.65
CA PRO A 98 -9.18 9.88 10.29
C PRO A 98 -9.19 11.28 9.65
#